data_AF-A0A5B7BE91-F1
#
_entry.id   AF-A0A5B7BE91-F1
#
_cell.length_a   1.000
_cell.length_b   1.000
_cell.length_c   1.000
_cell.angle_alpha   90.00
_cell.angle_beta   90.00
_cell.angle_gamma   90.00
#
_symmetry.space_group_name_H-M   'P 1'
#
loop_
_entity.id
_entity.type
_entity.pdbx_description
1 polymer ?
#
loop_
_entity_poly.entity_id
_entity_poly.type
_entity_poly.pdbx_seq_one_letter_code
_entity_poly.pdbx_strand_id
1 'polypeptide(L)'
;MRHSVNRPPTPDARDDQEKEPTLQEIINIKLIESGEKERLMELLRERLTECGWKDEMKALCRAFIKKKGRNNVTVDDLVHVITPKGRASIPDSIKAELLQRIRTFLVSAAL
;
A
#
# COMPACT_ATOMS: atom_id res chain seq x y z
N MET A 1 -49.46 23.01 -44.82
CA MET A 1 -49.28 22.04 -43.71
C MET A 1 -47.79 21.96 -43.43
N ARG A 2 -47.36 22.26 -42.19
CA ARG A 2 -45.94 22.32 -41.80
C ARG A 2 -45.40 20.91 -41.63
N HIS A 3 -44.35 20.55 -42.36
CA HIS A 3 -43.63 19.29 -42.18
C HIS A 3 -42.84 19.36 -40.86
N SER A 4 -43.18 18.48 -39.91
CA SER A 4 -42.46 18.35 -38.64
C SER A 4 -41.15 17.61 -38.89
N VAL A 5 -40.03 18.28 -38.64
CA VAL A 5 -38.69 17.68 -38.68
C VAL A 5 -38.47 16.94 -37.36
N ASN A 6 -38.38 15.61 -37.41
CA ASN A 6 -37.97 14.81 -36.26
C ASN A 6 -36.48 15.05 -35.99
N ARG A 7 -36.18 15.78 -34.92
CA ARG A 7 -34.82 15.92 -34.40
C ARG A 7 -34.46 14.63 -33.63
N PRO A 8 -33.34 13.95 -33.95
CA PRO A 8 -32.90 12.78 -33.20
C PRO A 8 -32.57 13.16 -31.74
N PRO A 9 -32.74 12.25 -30.77
CA PRO A 9 -32.37 12.51 -29.39
C PRO A 9 -30.85 12.73 -29.32
N THR A 10 -30.43 13.86 -28.77
CA THR A 10 -29.05 14.05 -28.33
C THR A 10 -28.70 12.92 -27.37
N PRO A 11 -27.55 12.24 -27.52
CA PRO A 11 -27.09 11.31 -26.51
C PRO A 11 -26.98 12.09 -25.19
N ASP A 12 -27.72 11.65 -24.17
CA ASP A 12 -27.54 12.15 -22.82
C ASP A 12 -26.05 12.13 -22.52
N ALA A 13 -25.51 13.30 -22.18
CA ALA A 13 -24.19 13.41 -21.61
C ALA A 13 -24.18 12.43 -20.45
N ARG A 14 -23.51 11.30 -20.66
CA ARG A 14 -23.32 10.28 -19.64
C ARG A 14 -22.58 11.00 -18.54
N ASP A 15 -23.34 11.35 -17.52
CA ASP A 15 -22.98 11.53 -16.12
C ASP A 15 -21.50 11.17 -15.87
N ASP A 16 -20.60 12.11 -16.15
CA ASP A 16 -19.29 12.15 -15.51
C ASP A 16 -19.57 12.57 -14.07
N GLN A 17 -20.23 11.69 -13.31
CA GLN A 17 -20.27 11.76 -11.86
C GLN A 17 -18.83 11.59 -11.41
N GLU A 18 -18.14 12.71 -11.22
CA GLU A 18 -16.93 12.77 -10.41
C GLU A 18 -17.28 12.14 -9.05
N LYS A 19 -16.97 10.86 -8.88
CA LYS A 19 -17.18 10.17 -7.60
C LYS A 19 -16.40 10.94 -6.55
N GLU A 20 -17.13 11.50 -5.58
CA GLU A 20 -16.49 12.10 -4.41
C GLU A 20 -15.53 11.07 -3.79
N PRO A 21 -14.28 11.47 -3.51
CA PRO A 21 -13.30 10.56 -2.95
C PRO A 21 -13.79 10.06 -1.60
N THR A 22 -13.65 8.76 -1.38
CA THR A 22 -13.95 8.13 -0.10
C THR A 22 -13.07 8.72 0.99
N LEU A 23 -13.53 8.66 2.25
CA LEU A 23 -12.73 9.10 3.40
C LEU A 23 -11.34 8.43 3.43
N GLN A 24 -11.25 7.17 3.04
CA GLN A 24 -9.97 6.45 2.94
C GLN A 24 -9.05 7.04 1.87
N GLU A 25 -9.59 7.43 0.71
CA GLU A 25 -8.81 8.10 -0.34
C GLU A 25 -8.35 9.49 0.12
N ILE A 26 -9.21 10.27 0.78
CA ILE A 26 -8.85 11.58 1.35
C ILE A 26 -7.71 11.44 2.36
N ILE A 27 -7.80 10.45 3.27
CA ILE A 27 -6.73 10.16 4.24
C ILE A 27 -5.42 9.82 3.53
N ASN A 28 -5.47 8.93 2.52
CA ASN A 28 -4.28 8.53 1.78
C ASN A 28 -3.64 9.70 1.02
N ILE A 29 -4.45 10.58 0.42
CA ILE A 29 -3.97 11.80 -0.24
C ILE A 29 -3.24 12.67 0.77
N LYS A 30 -3.85 12.99 1.92
CA LYS A 30 -3.21 13.82 2.95
C LYS A 30 -1.92 13.20 3.49
N LEU A 31 -1.88 11.88 3.70
CA LEU A 31 -0.66 11.18 4.13
C LEU A 31 0.49 11.32 3.12
N ILE A 32 0.17 11.29 1.83
CA ILE A 32 1.17 11.45 0.75
C ILE A 32 1.61 12.92 0.63
N GLU A 33 0.67 13.86 0.50
CA GLU A 33 0.98 15.27 0.27
C GLU A 33 1.73 15.93 1.44
N SER A 34 1.46 15.49 2.67
CA SER A 34 2.18 15.95 3.86
C SER A 34 3.57 15.31 4.06
N GLY A 35 3.93 14.34 3.23
CA GLY A 35 5.13 13.51 3.38
C GLY A 35 5.10 12.57 4.59
N GLU A 36 3.95 12.42 5.27
CA GLU A 36 3.82 11.56 6.44
C GLU A 36 3.96 10.08 6.06
N LYS A 37 3.47 9.69 4.89
CA LYS A 37 3.65 8.34 4.36
C LYS A 37 5.13 7.97 4.26
N GLU A 38 5.96 8.85 3.74
CA GLU A 38 7.39 8.66 3.61
C GLU A 38 8.07 8.55 4.98
N ARG A 39 7.69 9.40 5.94
CA ARG A 39 8.17 9.32 7.33
C ARG A 39 7.80 8.00 8.00
N LEU A 40 6.57 7.52 7.80
CA LEU A 40 6.10 6.22 8.32
C LEU A 40 6.84 5.04 7.67
N MET A 41 7.11 5.12 6.35
CA MET A 41 7.88 4.10 5.64
C MET A 41 9.33 4.02 6.14
N GLU A 42 9.97 5.17 6.41
CA GLU A 42 11.33 5.19 6.97
C GLU A 42 11.35 4.63 8.38
N LEU A 43 10.42 5.06 9.25
CA LEU A 43 10.29 4.52 10.61
C LEU A 43 10.12 3.00 10.59
N LEU A 44 9.25 2.46 9.73
CA LEU A 44 9.07 1.02 9.60
C LEU A 44 10.38 0.34 9.18
N ARG A 45 11.11 0.91 8.21
CA ARG A 45 12.38 0.36 7.71
C ARG A 45 13.45 0.33 8.80
N GLU A 46 13.54 1.38 9.60
CA GLU A 46 14.42 1.47 10.77
C GLU A 46 14.07 0.39 11.78
N ARG A 47 12.80 0.31 12.23
CA ARG A 47 12.37 -0.68 13.22
C ARG A 47 12.57 -2.13 12.77
N LEU A 48 12.31 -2.44 11.49
CA LEU A 48 12.55 -3.78 10.92
C LEU A 48 14.05 -4.11 10.80
N THR A 49 14.91 -3.09 10.73
CA THR A 49 16.36 -3.30 10.76
C THR A 49 16.84 -3.49 12.20
N GLU A 50 16.40 -2.64 13.12
CA GLU A 50 16.76 -2.67 14.54
C GLU A 50 16.34 -3.98 15.23
N CYS A 51 15.14 -4.50 14.93
CA CYS A 51 14.67 -5.75 15.52
C CYS A 51 15.24 -7.01 14.83
N GLY A 52 16.11 -6.85 13.82
CA GLY A 52 16.76 -7.95 13.11
C GLY A 52 15.90 -8.63 12.03
N TRP A 53 14.65 -8.20 11.83
CA TRP A 53 13.74 -8.79 10.83
C TRP A 53 14.36 -8.80 9.42
N LYS A 54 15.03 -7.72 9.03
CA LYS A 54 15.68 -7.63 7.71
C LYS A 54 16.74 -8.72 7.50
N ASP A 55 17.51 -9.03 8.52
CA ASP A 55 18.58 -10.03 8.42
C ASP A 55 18.04 -11.46 8.52
N GLU A 56 16.97 -11.66 9.28
CA GLU A 56 16.19 -12.91 9.28
C GLU A 56 15.66 -13.21 7.86
N MET A 57 15.01 -12.24 7.20
CA MET A 57 14.49 -12.43 5.85
C MET A 57 15.59 -12.78 4.85
N LYS A 58 16.74 -12.10 4.92
CA LYS A 58 17.90 -12.46 4.08
C LYS A 58 18.41 -13.87 4.38
N ALA A 59 18.43 -14.28 5.65
CA ALA A 59 18.88 -15.62 6.05
C ALA A 59 17.95 -16.71 5.48
N LEU A 60 16.63 -16.48 5.52
CA LEU A 60 15.64 -17.37 4.92
C LEU A 60 15.81 -17.46 3.40
N CYS A 61 16.02 -16.34 2.70
CA CYS A 61 16.34 -16.34 1.27
C CYS A 61 17.58 -17.18 0.97
N ARG A 62 18.68 -16.96 1.70
CA ARG A 62 19.93 -17.72 1.53
C ARG A 62 19.74 -19.22 1.76
N ALA A 63 19.00 -19.59 2.79
CA ALA A 63 18.69 -20.99 3.10
C ALA A 63 17.87 -21.65 1.98
N PHE A 64 16.88 -20.94 1.44
CA PHE A 64 16.08 -21.43 0.32
C PHE A 64 16.92 -21.65 -0.95
N ILE A 65 17.75 -20.66 -1.32
CA ILE A 65 18.67 -20.75 -2.47
C ILE A 65 19.64 -21.91 -2.30
N LYS A 66 20.22 -22.07 -1.10
CA LYS A 66 21.14 -23.18 -0.80
C LYS A 66 20.47 -24.55 -0.94
N LYS A 67 19.18 -24.66 -0.55
CA LYS A 67 18.42 -25.92 -0.63
C LYS A 67 18.01 -26.28 -2.06
N LYS A 68 17.57 -25.30 -2.87
CA LYS A 68 17.08 -25.52 -4.23
C LYS A 68 18.19 -25.51 -5.29
N GLY A 69 19.33 -24.87 -5.00
CA GLY A 69 20.41 -24.60 -5.95
C GLY A 69 20.19 -23.28 -6.68
N ARG A 70 21.26 -22.50 -6.86
CA ARG A 70 21.20 -21.12 -7.39
C ARG A 70 20.54 -21.02 -8.78
N ASN A 71 20.74 -22.01 -9.63
CA ASN A 71 20.21 -22.02 -11.00
C ASN A 71 18.72 -22.40 -11.06
N ASN A 72 18.13 -22.82 -9.94
CA ASN A 72 16.75 -23.31 -9.84
C ASN A 72 15.83 -22.37 -9.05
N VAL A 73 16.25 -21.13 -8.80
CA VAL A 73 15.51 -20.16 -7.98
C VAL A 73 15.37 -18.84 -8.72
N THR A 74 14.14 -18.39 -8.89
CA THR A 74 13.81 -17.07 -9.41
C THR A 74 13.53 -16.08 -8.26
N VAL A 75 13.45 -14.79 -8.58
CA VAL A 75 13.02 -13.78 -7.61
C VAL A 75 11.57 -14.02 -7.17
N ASP A 76 10.70 -14.43 -8.09
CA ASP A 76 9.29 -14.70 -7.79
C ASP A 76 9.14 -15.86 -6.79
N ASP A 77 9.92 -16.93 -6.95
CA ASP A 77 9.98 -18.04 -5.98
C ASP A 77 10.35 -17.54 -4.58
N LEU A 78 11.33 -16.64 -4.48
CA LEU A 78 11.74 -16.06 -3.20
C LEU A 78 10.63 -15.19 -2.62
N VAL A 79 10.00 -14.33 -3.42
CA VAL A 79 8.89 -13.48 -2.96
C VAL A 79 7.75 -14.35 -2.44
N HIS A 80 7.37 -15.40 -3.18
CA HIS A 80 6.29 -16.31 -2.81
C HIS A 80 6.56 -16.99 -1.46
N VAL A 81 7.79 -17.47 -1.25
CA VAL A 81 8.16 -18.19 -0.03
C VAL A 81 8.37 -17.27 1.18
N ILE A 82 8.94 -16.08 0.96
CA ILE A 82 9.40 -15.20 2.04
C ILE A 82 8.30 -14.25 2.49
N THR A 83 7.45 -13.75 1.58
CA THR A 83 6.38 -12.81 1.91
C THR A 83 5.45 -13.25 3.04
N PRO A 84 4.90 -14.49 3.06
CA PRO A 84 4.02 -14.91 4.16
C PRO A 84 4.76 -14.94 5.50
N LYS A 85 6.03 -15.40 5.51
CA LYS A 85 6.86 -15.40 6.72
C LYS A 85 7.17 -13.99 7.19
N GLY A 86 7.58 -13.13 6.25
CA GLY A 86 7.92 -11.74 6.52
C GLY A 86 6.75 -10.97 7.11
N ARG A 87 5.52 -11.14 6.59
CA ARG A 87 4.32 -10.51 7.15
C ARG A 87 3.98 -11.01 8.55
N ALA A 88 4.11 -12.33 8.77
CA ALA A 88 3.79 -12.95 10.05
C ALA A 88 4.81 -12.61 11.16
N SER A 89 6.08 -12.41 10.82
CA SER A 89 7.14 -12.15 11.79
C SER A 89 7.28 -10.69 12.21
N ILE A 90 6.49 -9.76 11.66
CA ILE A 90 6.49 -8.35 12.10
C ILE A 90 5.94 -8.28 13.53
N PRO A 91 6.74 -7.81 14.51
CA PRO A 91 6.30 -7.61 15.89
C PRO A 91 5.08 -6.68 15.99
N ASP A 92 4.13 -7.03 16.86
CA ASP A 92 2.93 -6.22 17.08
C ASP A 92 3.23 -4.85 17.69
N SER A 93 4.34 -4.73 18.44
CA SER A 93 4.81 -3.44 18.95
C SER A 93 5.11 -2.44 17.83
N ILE A 94 5.70 -2.88 16.72
CA ILE A 94 5.99 -2.02 15.56
C ILE A 94 4.69 -1.60 14.87
N LYS A 95 3.74 -2.54 14.71
CA LYS A 95 2.41 -2.22 14.15
C LYS A 95 1.67 -1.22 15.03
N ALA A 96 1.74 -1.38 16.35
CA ALA A 96 1.14 -0.47 17.31
C ALA A 96 1.78 0.92 17.26
N GLU A 97 3.11 1.02 17.14
CA GLU A 97 3.82 2.29 16.98
C GLU A 97 3.37 3.03 15.70
N LEU A 98 3.34 2.35 14.56
CA LEU A 98 2.86 2.93 13.30
C LEU A 98 1.40 3.39 13.38
N LEU A 99 0.52 2.55 13.95
CA LEU A 99 -0.89 2.89 14.12
C LEU A 99 -1.05 4.12 15.02
N GLN A 100 -0.25 4.23 16.08
CA GLN A 100 -0.27 5.41 16.94
C GLN A 100 0.19 6.67 16.19
N ARG A 101 1.24 6.58 15.35
CA ARG A 101 1.71 7.70 14.52
C ARG A 101 0.63 8.16 13.54
N ILE A 102 -0.04 7.21 12.87
CA ILE A 102 -1.16 7.50 11.97
C ILE A 102 -2.30 8.20 12.71
N ARG A 103 -2.69 7.71 13.90
CA ARG A 103 -3.74 8.35 14.71
C ARG A 103 -3.37 9.77 15.11
N THR A 104 -2.13 9.98 15.58
CA THR A 104 -1.63 11.31 15.93
C THR A 104 -1.67 12.25 14.72
N PHE A 105 -1.26 11.76 13.55
CA PHE A 105 -1.32 12.55 12.31
C PHE A 105 -2.77 12.95 11.99
N LEU A 106 -3.72 12.03 12.02
CA LEU A 106 -5.13 12.32 11.71
C LEU A 106 -5.72 13.38 12.65
N VAL A 107 -5.47 13.27 13.96
CA VAL A 107 -5.88 14.27 14.95
C VAL A 107 -5.25 15.64 14.66
N SER A 108 -3.96 15.67 14.32
CA SER A 108 -3.26 16.92 14.01
C SER A 108 -3.71 17.56 12.68
N ALA A 109 -4.11 16.74 11.70
CA ALA A 109 -4.57 17.18 10.39
C ALA A 109 -6.06 17.59 10.36
N ALA A 110 -6.70 17.64 11.53
CA ALA A 110 -8.12 17.94 11.73
C ALA A 110 -9.05 17.11 10.82
N LEU A 111 -8.73 15.82 10.65
CA LEU A 111 -9.59 14.80 10.04
C LEU A 111 -10.34 14.01 11.12
#